data_AF-A0A9W7ZGB0-F1
#
_entry.id   AF-A0A9W7ZGB0-F1
#
_cell.length_a   1.000
_cell.length_b   1.000
_cell.length_c   1.000
_cell.angle_alpha   90.00
_cell.angle_beta   90.00
_cell.angle_gamma   90.00
#
_symmetry.space_group_name_H-M   'P 1'
#
loop_
_entity.id
_entity.type
_entity.pdbx_description
1 polymer ?
#
loop_
_entity_poly.entity_id
_entity_poly.type
_entity_poly.pdbx_seq_one_letter_code
_entity_poly.pdbx_strand_id
1 'polypeptide(L)'
;MLFVFGIIALALIAIFNIYAYSLSLSNIGQNAPTFTLKRTALDSSKVPFTSHSLDTPFGSYLQQTLDYAPFSDLFESINATTGTLQTRGEAHVTVVTPPEFDRVLKPAGVTIEEIDDIAKQANIQLSRLTPVCVGRFKGSLPNPKVDADKGTFLLYSLVVADEFGELLAIRKRVFELYRQRGGEGALFQPESFWPHVTIGFDRRDLFVEDGVYKGINFCYAHIHLVD
;
A
#
# COMPACT_ATOMS: atom_id res chain seq x y z
N MET A 1 -11.14 40.13 -18.53
CA MET A 1 -11.38 40.11 -17.06
C MET A 1 -11.89 38.78 -16.51
N LEU A 2 -12.20 37.75 -17.34
CA LEU A 2 -12.62 36.42 -16.87
C LEU A 2 -11.49 35.42 -16.57
N PHE A 3 -10.26 35.66 -17.07
CA PHE A 3 -9.15 34.71 -16.92
C PHE A 3 -8.45 34.74 -15.54
N VAL A 4 -8.56 35.84 -14.79
CA VAL A 4 -7.86 36.01 -13.51
C VAL A 4 -8.58 35.28 -12.36
N PHE A 5 -9.91 35.16 -12.44
CA PHE A 5 -10.70 34.50 -11.39
C PHE A 5 -10.54 32.97 -11.37
N GLY A 6 -10.28 32.34 -12.52
CA GLY A 6 -10.09 30.87 -12.59
C GLY A 6 -8.77 30.38 -11.97
N ILE A 7 -7.69 31.17 -12.08
CA ILE A 7 -6.37 30.81 -11.53
C ILE A 7 -6.38 30.92 -10.00
N ILE A 8 -7.06 31.93 -9.45
CA ILE A 8 -7.17 32.13 -7.99
C ILE A 8 -8.00 30.99 -7.35
N ALA A 9 -9.07 30.52 -8.01
CA ALA A 9 -9.88 29.41 -7.51
C ALA A 9 -9.10 28.09 -7.48
N LEU A 10 -8.31 27.77 -8.52
CA LEU A 10 -7.45 26.59 -8.57
C LEU A 10 -6.34 26.64 -7.51
N ALA A 11 -5.71 27.80 -7.32
CA ALA A 11 -4.70 27.99 -6.27
C ALA A 11 -5.29 27.81 -4.86
N LEU A 12 -6.50 28.33 -4.61
CA LEU A 12 -7.17 28.18 -3.32
C LEU A 12 -7.57 26.73 -3.03
N ILE A 13 -8.02 25.96 -4.03
CA ILE A 13 -8.32 24.52 -3.86
C ILE A 13 -7.04 23.71 -3.56
N ALA A 14 -5.93 24.04 -4.22
CA ALA A 14 -4.64 23.41 -3.94
C ALA A 14 -4.16 23.74 -2.51
N ILE A 15 -4.26 25.00 -2.09
CA ILE A 15 -3.88 25.45 -0.73
C ILE A 15 -4.77 24.79 0.34
N PHE A 16 -6.07 24.66 0.09
CA PHE A 16 -6.99 24.04 1.06
C PHE A 16 -6.72 22.53 1.23
N ASN A 17 -6.38 21.83 0.14
CA ASN A 17 -5.96 20.43 0.22
C ASN A 17 -4.64 20.30 1.01
N ILE A 18 -3.63 21.11 0.70
CA ILE A 18 -2.35 21.09 1.43
C ILE A 18 -2.58 21.35 2.94
N TYR A 19 -3.45 22.30 3.30
CA TYR A 19 -3.78 22.56 4.70
C TYR A 19 -4.50 21.38 5.36
N ALA A 20 -5.46 20.73 4.71
CA ALA A 20 -6.15 19.55 5.23
C ALA A 20 -5.19 18.36 5.44
N TYR A 21 -4.25 18.14 4.52
CA TYR A 21 -3.17 17.15 4.68
C TYR A 21 -2.27 17.50 5.89
N SER A 22 -1.89 18.77 6.06
CA SER A 22 -1.05 19.22 7.18
C SER A 22 -1.75 19.12 8.55
N LEU A 23 -3.06 19.39 8.61
CA LEU A 23 -3.90 19.26 9.82
C LEU A 23 -4.14 17.79 10.21
N SER A 24 -4.26 16.90 9.23
CA SER A 24 -4.36 15.45 9.48
C SER A 24 -3.05 14.86 10.03
N LEU A 25 -1.90 15.36 9.58
CA LEU A 25 -0.59 14.88 10.04
C LEU A 25 -0.19 15.42 11.42
N SER A 26 -0.69 16.61 11.81
CA SER A 26 -0.32 17.27 13.07
C SER A 26 -0.93 16.63 14.33
N ASN A 27 -1.88 15.70 14.18
CA ASN A 27 -2.42 14.90 15.29
C ASN A 27 -1.85 13.47 15.34
N ILE A 28 -0.94 13.10 14.44
CA ILE A 28 -0.24 11.82 14.54
C ILE A 28 0.67 11.89 15.78
N GLY A 29 0.54 10.91 16.66
CA GLY A 29 1.63 10.57 17.56
C GLY A 29 1.96 11.54 18.69
N GLN A 30 1.01 12.32 19.22
CA GLN A 30 1.28 13.12 20.44
C GLN A 30 1.75 12.28 21.65
N ASN A 31 1.65 10.94 21.60
CA ASN A 31 2.28 10.01 22.55
C ASN A 31 2.80 8.72 21.89
N ALA A 32 3.02 8.72 20.57
CA ALA A 32 3.48 7.51 19.88
C ALA A 32 5.02 7.42 19.89
N PRO A 33 5.59 6.21 19.89
CA PRO A 33 7.03 6.03 19.71
C PRO A 33 7.52 6.62 18.39
N THR A 34 8.78 7.02 18.38
CA THR A 34 9.46 7.46 17.16
C THR A 34 10.16 6.27 16.51
N PHE A 35 9.95 6.08 15.21
CA PHE A 35 10.61 5.04 14.44
C PHE A 35 11.55 5.63 13.40
N THR A 36 12.55 4.86 12.98
CA THR A 36 13.51 5.24 11.95
C THR A 36 13.50 4.25 10.79
N LEU A 37 13.77 4.73 9.58
CA LEU A 37 13.94 3.93 8.38
C LEU A 37 15.15 4.45 7.59
N LYS A 38 15.96 3.56 7.02
CA LYS A 38 17.04 3.98 6.13
C LYS A 38 16.47 4.71 4.92
N ARG A 39 17.10 5.81 4.52
CA ARG A 39 16.68 6.64 3.38
C ARG A 39 16.58 5.86 2.08
N THR A 40 17.42 4.83 1.94
CA THR A 40 17.48 3.94 0.78
C THR A 40 16.48 2.79 0.84
N ALA A 41 15.69 2.64 1.91
CA ALA A 41 14.80 1.48 2.08
C ALA A 41 13.74 1.33 0.98
N LEU A 42 13.30 2.45 0.39
CA LEU A 42 12.32 2.48 -0.70
C LEU A 42 12.97 2.52 -2.09
N ASP A 43 14.31 2.47 -2.18
CA ASP A 43 15.01 2.35 -3.46
C ASP A 43 15.07 0.88 -3.88
N SER A 44 14.20 0.50 -4.80
CA SER A 44 14.15 -0.85 -5.38
C SER A 44 14.93 -0.99 -6.70
N SER A 45 15.70 0.02 -7.12
CA SER A 45 16.37 0.00 -8.43
C SER A 45 17.35 -1.16 -8.64
N LYS A 46 17.84 -1.75 -7.55
CA LYS A 46 18.75 -2.90 -7.53
C LYS A 46 18.05 -4.22 -7.18
N VAL A 47 16.77 -4.17 -6.85
CA VAL A 47 15.98 -5.36 -6.49
C VAL A 47 15.38 -5.94 -7.78
N PRO A 48 15.56 -7.24 -8.04
CA PRO A 48 14.97 -7.84 -9.22
C PRO A 48 13.45 -7.89 -9.12
N PHE A 49 12.78 -7.73 -10.26
CA PHE A 49 11.36 -8.04 -10.36
C PHE A 49 11.12 -9.52 -10.01
N THR A 50 10.09 -9.80 -9.20
CA THR A 50 9.69 -11.15 -8.83
C THR A 50 8.24 -11.37 -9.26
N SER A 51 8.02 -12.39 -10.08
CA SER A 51 6.67 -12.81 -10.46
C SER A 51 6.07 -13.68 -9.36
N HIS A 52 4.78 -13.46 -9.06
CA HIS A 52 4.00 -14.29 -8.15
C HIS A 52 2.82 -14.85 -8.91
N SER A 53 2.98 -16.07 -9.43
CA SER A 53 2.07 -16.71 -10.37
C SER A 53 1.70 -18.13 -9.96
N LEU A 54 1.40 -18.34 -8.67
CA LEU A 54 1.01 -19.68 -8.19
C LEU A 54 -0.43 -19.98 -8.60
N ASP A 55 -0.66 -21.16 -9.16
CA ASP A 55 -2.00 -21.67 -9.51
C ASP A 55 -2.73 -22.25 -8.28
N THR A 56 -2.73 -21.47 -7.21
CA THR A 56 -3.48 -21.73 -5.98
C THR A 56 -4.29 -20.50 -5.63
N PRO A 57 -5.42 -20.64 -4.91
CA PRO A 57 -6.19 -19.49 -4.46
C PRO A 57 -5.31 -18.51 -3.69
N PHE A 58 -5.37 -17.24 -4.08
CA PHE A 58 -4.61 -16.11 -3.58
C PHE A 58 -3.09 -16.23 -3.76
N GLY A 59 -2.64 -17.13 -4.64
CA GLY A 59 -1.24 -17.38 -4.95
C GLY A 59 -0.65 -16.45 -6.01
N SER A 60 -1.47 -15.64 -6.67
CA SER A 60 -1.05 -14.74 -7.76
C SER A 60 -1.39 -13.28 -7.46
N TYR A 61 -0.43 -12.38 -7.63
CA TYR A 61 -0.55 -10.95 -7.33
C TYR A 61 0.62 -10.15 -7.93
N LEU A 62 0.47 -8.83 -8.06
CA LEU A 62 1.54 -7.95 -8.54
C LEU A 62 2.10 -7.14 -7.38
N GLN A 63 3.43 -7.01 -7.31
CA GLN A 63 4.10 -6.19 -6.31
C GLN A 63 5.30 -5.42 -6.87
N GLN A 64 5.62 -4.30 -6.22
CA GLN A 64 6.97 -3.74 -6.21
C GLN A 64 7.75 -4.35 -5.04
N THR A 65 8.68 -5.26 -5.34
CA THR A 65 9.62 -5.82 -4.35
C THR A 65 10.59 -4.75 -3.84
N LEU A 66 10.90 -4.76 -2.54
CA LEU A 66 11.88 -3.89 -1.89
C LEU A 66 12.96 -4.75 -1.21
N ASP A 67 14.13 -4.17 -0.93
CA ASP A 67 15.13 -4.83 -0.08
C ASP A 67 14.59 -4.95 1.34
N TYR A 68 14.53 -6.16 1.88
CA TYR A 68 13.96 -6.40 3.21
C TYR A 68 14.88 -5.94 4.34
N ALA A 69 16.21 -5.88 4.13
CA ALA A 69 17.15 -5.63 5.22
C ALA A 69 16.85 -4.34 6.01
N PRO A 70 16.56 -3.18 5.39
CA PRO A 70 16.14 -1.97 6.12
C PRO A 70 14.82 -2.09 6.88
N PHE A 71 13.91 -2.97 6.43
CA PHE A 71 12.62 -3.18 7.08
C PHE A 71 12.70 -4.15 8.25
N SER A 72 13.71 -5.04 8.26
CA SER A 72 13.99 -5.88 9.43
C SER A 72 14.33 -5.03 10.66
N ASP A 73 15.19 -4.01 10.50
CA ASP A 73 15.53 -3.06 11.57
C ASP A 73 14.28 -2.33 12.09
N LEU A 74 13.41 -1.87 11.16
CA LEU A 74 12.14 -1.24 11.51
C LEU A 74 11.21 -2.22 12.25
N PHE A 75 11.09 -3.46 11.77
CA PHE A 75 10.30 -4.51 12.42
C PHE A 75 10.76 -4.75 13.85
N GLU A 76 12.07 -4.90 14.09
CA GLU A 76 12.62 -5.10 15.43
C GLU A 76 12.27 -3.93 16.36
N SER A 77 12.41 -2.69 15.88
CA SER A 77 12.07 -1.50 16.66
C SER A 77 10.58 -1.43 17.03
N ILE A 78 9.68 -1.81 16.11
CA ILE A 78 8.25 -1.88 16.37
C ILE A 78 7.94 -3.03 17.32
N ASN A 79 8.51 -4.21 17.08
CA ASN A 79 8.23 -5.39 17.89
C ASN A 79 8.74 -5.23 19.33
N ALA A 80 9.81 -4.46 19.56
CA ALA A 80 10.26 -4.10 20.91
C ALA A 80 9.19 -3.33 21.72
N THR A 81 8.21 -2.70 21.07
CA THR A 81 7.11 -1.98 21.74
C THR A 81 5.91 -2.88 22.10
N THR A 82 5.80 -4.07 21.50
CA THR A 82 4.61 -4.93 21.61
C THR A 82 4.90 -6.36 22.04
N GLY A 83 6.05 -6.93 21.63
CA GLY A 83 6.56 -8.25 22.03
C GLY A 83 5.90 -9.47 21.37
N THR A 84 5.05 -9.29 20.36
CA THR A 84 4.16 -10.36 19.86
C THR A 84 3.98 -10.37 18.34
N LEU A 85 4.76 -9.61 17.58
CA LEU A 85 4.57 -9.53 16.13
C LEU A 85 5.34 -10.63 15.39
N GLN A 86 4.73 -11.09 14.32
CA GLN A 86 5.31 -11.92 13.27
C GLN A 86 5.61 -11.05 12.06
N THR A 87 6.59 -11.46 11.27
CA THR A 87 6.96 -10.85 9.98
C THR A 87 6.97 -11.92 8.89
N ARG A 88 6.77 -11.50 7.65
CA ARG A 88 6.91 -12.38 6.48
C ARG A 88 8.37 -12.59 6.05
N GLY A 89 9.30 -11.77 6.54
CA GLY A 89 10.69 -11.80 6.08
C GLY A 89 10.90 -11.21 4.69
N GLU A 90 9.93 -10.42 4.20
CA GLU A 90 9.96 -9.75 2.89
C GLU A 90 9.40 -8.33 3.02
N ALA A 91 9.77 -7.46 2.07
CA ALA A 91 9.23 -6.11 1.96
C ALA A 91 8.76 -5.88 0.52
N HIS A 92 7.53 -5.39 0.37
CA HIS A 92 6.96 -5.06 -0.92
C HIS A 92 5.78 -4.11 -0.78
N VAL A 93 5.43 -3.44 -1.88
CA VAL A 93 4.14 -2.77 -2.06
C VAL A 93 3.30 -3.59 -3.03
N THR A 94 2.16 -4.09 -2.56
CA THR A 94 1.21 -4.82 -3.42
C THR A 94 0.48 -3.84 -4.34
N VAL A 95 0.61 -4.02 -5.65
CA VAL A 95 0.00 -3.16 -6.69
C VAL A 95 -1.30 -3.75 -7.22
N VAL A 96 -1.40 -5.08 -7.32
CA VAL A 96 -2.65 -5.81 -7.54
C VAL A 96 -2.71 -6.88 -6.49
N THR A 97 -3.73 -6.86 -5.64
CA THR A 97 -3.88 -7.80 -4.53
C THR A 97 -4.35 -9.18 -5.01
N PRO A 98 -4.08 -10.24 -4.24
CA PRO A 98 -4.59 -11.56 -4.59
C PRO A 98 -6.12 -11.62 -4.77
N PRO A 99 -6.95 -10.99 -3.91
CA PRO A 99 -8.40 -10.93 -4.14
C PRO A 99 -8.80 -10.18 -5.41
N GLU A 100 -8.14 -9.07 -5.75
CA GLU A 100 -8.40 -8.35 -7.02
C GLU A 100 -8.10 -9.26 -8.21
N PHE A 101 -6.96 -9.97 -8.19
CA PHE A 101 -6.63 -10.89 -9.28
C PHE A 101 -7.60 -12.05 -9.39
N ASP A 102 -7.76 -12.84 -8.33
CA ASP A 102 -8.52 -14.09 -8.37
C ASP A 102 -10.02 -13.90 -8.60
N ARG A 103 -10.60 -12.84 -8.03
CA ARG A 103 -12.05 -12.64 -8.04
C ARG A 103 -12.54 -11.68 -9.12
N VAL A 104 -11.65 -10.85 -9.68
CA VAL A 104 -12.05 -9.80 -10.63
C VAL A 104 -11.32 -9.94 -11.97
N LEU A 105 -9.98 -9.92 -11.97
CA LEU A 105 -9.20 -9.89 -13.21
C LEU A 105 -9.17 -11.26 -13.90
N LYS A 106 -8.82 -12.32 -13.17
CA LYS A 106 -8.74 -13.70 -13.69
C LYS A 106 -10.06 -14.20 -14.28
N PRO A 107 -11.24 -13.98 -13.65
CA PRO A 107 -12.53 -14.37 -14.24
C PRO A 107 -12.88 -13.68 -15.56
N ALA A 108 -12.34 -12.49 -15.82
CA ALA A 108 -12.48 -11.81 -17.11
C ALA A 108 -11.46 -12.31 -18.15
N GLY A 109 -10.56 -13.23 -17.80
CA GLY A 109 -9.54 -13.76 -18.70
C GLY A 109 -8.27 -12.90 -18.80
N VAL A 110 -8.03 -12.01 -17.83
CA VAL A 110 -6.71 -11.37 -17.65
C VAL A 110 -5.78 -12.36 -16.94
N THR A 111 -4.57 -12.57 -17.47
CA THR A 111 -3.58 -13.45 -16.82
C THR A 111 -2.57 -12.67 -15.99
N ILE A 112 -1.90 -13.33 -15.04
CA ILE A 112 -0.88 -12.69 -14.21
C ILE A 112 0.36 -12.32 -15.03
N GLU A 113 0.66 -13.10 -16.07
CA GLU A 113 1.76 -12.83 -17.00
C GLU A 113 1.54 -11.52 -17.77
N GLU A 114 0.31 -11.24 -18.21
CA GLU A 114 -0.03 -9.97 -18.87
C GLU A 114 0.12 -8.77 -17.91
N ILE A 115 -0.27 -8.95 -16.64
CA ILE A 115 -0.10 -7.94 -15.59
C ILE A 115 1.39 -7.70 -15.30
N ASP A 116 2.17 -8.77 -15.21
CA ASP A 116 3.62 -8.71 -15.02
C ASP A 116 4.30 -8.00 -16.20
N ASP A 117 3.87 -8.27 -17.44
CA ASP A 117 4.41 -7.61 -18.63
C ASP A 117 4.11 -6.11 -18.64
N ILE A 118 2.90 -5.69 -18.25
CA ILE A 118 2.57 -4.27 -18.04
C ILE A 118 3.53 -3.65 -17.02
N ALA A 119 3.78 -4.33 -15.90
CA ALA A 119 4.63 -3.84 -14.82
C ALA A 119 6.11 -3.76 -15.22
N LYS A 120 6.61 -4.77 -15.93
CA LYS A 120 7.97 -4.80 -16.50
C LYS A 120 8.17 -3.67 -17.51
N GLN A 121 7.22 -3.47 -18.43
CA GLN A 121 7.28 -2.37 -19.41
C GLN A 121 7.23 -0.99 -18.76
N ALA A 122 6.55 -0.87 -17.61
CA ALA A 122 6.51 0.34 -16.80
C ALA A 122 7.74 0.52 -15.89
N ASN A 123 8.67 -0.44 -15.86
CA ASN A 123 9.79 -0.48 -14.92
C ASN A 123 9.35 -0.33 -13.45
N ILE A 124 8.43 -1.17 -12.99
CA ILE A 124 7.89 -1.13 -11.62
C ILE A 124 8.95 -1.00 -10.51
N GLN A 125 10.12 -1.63 -10.67
CA GLN A 125 11.24 -1.54 -9.70
C GLN A 125 11.93 -0.17 -9.64
N LEU A 126 11.63 0.74 -10.58
CA LEU A 126 12.06 2.14 -10.55
C LEU A 126 10.96 3.09 -10.04
N SER A 127 9.80 2.56 -9.64
CA SER A 127 8.70 3.38 -9.13
C SER A 127 9.10 4.01 -7.79
N ARG A 128 8.87 5.31 -7.67
CA ARG A 128 9.32 6.13 -6.54
C ARG A 128 8.24 6.19 -5.48
N LEU A 129 8.65 5.94 -4.25
CA LEU A 129 7.78 5.93 -3.07
C LEU A 129 8.31 6.90 -2.03
N THR A 130 7.40 7.65 -1.42
CA THR A 130 7.70 8.54 -0.29
C THR A 130 7.15 7.93 1.00
N PRO A 131 7.92 7.78 2.08
CA PRO A 131 7.39 7.28 3.34
C PRO A 131 6.52 8.34 4.00
N VAL A 132 5.35 7.94 4.49
CA VAL A 132 4.37 8.85 5.11
C VAL A 132 4.41 8.72 6.64
N CYS A 133 4.16 7.50 7.15
CA CYS A 133 4.05 7.24 8.58
C CYS A 133 4.19 5.75 8.88
N VAL A 134 4.43 5.40 10.14
CA VAL A 134 4.13 4.06 10.63
C VAL A 134 2.65 4.02 10.99
N GLY A 135 1.90 3.19 10.27
CA GLY A 135 0.50 2.95 10.53
C GLY A 135 0.25 1.76 11.44
N ARG A 136 -0.90 1.74 12.11
CA ARG A 136 -1.28 0.69 13.06
C ARG A 136 -2.77 0.38 13.04
N PHE A 137 -3.11 -0.90 12.97
CA PHE A 137 -4.40 -1.43 13.40
C PHE A 137 -4.26 -2.00 14.80
N LYS A 138 -5.15 -1.61 15.72
CA LYS A 138 -5.32 -2.31 17.00
C LYS A 138 -6.81 -2.34 17.35
N GLY A 139 -7.48 -3.43 17.01
CA GLY A 139 -8.92 -3.53 17.21
C GLY A 139 -9.50 -4.86 16.78
N SER A 140 -10.80 -5.03 16.98
CA SER A 140 -11.55 -6.16 16.46
C SER A 140 -12.03 -5.89 15.04
N LEU A 141 -12.10 -6.94 14.22
CA LEU A 141 -12.69 -6.83 12.90
C LEU A 141 -14.19 -6.53 13.02
N PRO A 142 -14.75 -5.65 12.17
CA PRO A 142 -16.17 -5.33 12.19
C PRO A 142 -17.05 -6.53 11.87
N ASN A 143 -16.57 -7.43 10.99
CA ASN A 143 -17.29 -8.60 10.52
C ASN A 143 -16.37 -9.84 10.52
N PRO A 144 -16.14 -10.49 11.69
CA PRO A 144 -15.32 -11.70 11.75
C PRO A 144 -15.98 -12.84 10.96
N LYS A 145 -15.24 -13.47 10.04
CA LYS A 145 -15.78 -14.49 9.13
C LYS A 145 -15.62 -15.91 9.69
N VAL A 146 -14.62 -16.11 10.53
CA VAL A 146 -14.33 -17.38 11.22
C VAL A 146 -14.00 -17.12 12.69
N ASP A 147 -14.02 -18.17 13.53
CA ASP A 147 -13.69 -18.02 14.96
C ASP A 147 -12.28 -17.45 15.20
N ALA A 148 -11.32 -17.77 14.32
CA ALA A 148 -9.97 -17.21 14.37
C ALA A 148 -9.92 -15.69 14.16
N ASP A 149 -10.96 -15.09 13.56
CA ASP A 149 -11.12 -13.65 13.37
C ASP A 149 -11.71 -12.93 14.60
N LYS A 150 -12.03 -13.65 15.68
CA LYS A 150 -12.54 -13.03 16.92
C LYS A 150 -11.40 -12.47 17.76
N GLY A 151 -11.66 -11.34 18.44
CA GLY A 151 -10.73 -10.72 19.37
C GLY A 151 -10.01 -9.50 18.78
N THR A 152 -8.94 -9.05 19.44
CA THR A 152 -8.14 -7.91 18.99
C THR A 152 -7.01 -8.39 18.09
N PHE A 153 -6.87 -7.72 16.94
CA PHE A 153 -5.74 -7.82 16.02
C PHE A 153 -4.76 -6.70 16.27
N LEU A 154 -3.50 -6.94 15.90
CA LEU A 154 -2.45 -5.95 15.87
C LEU A 154 -1.69 -6.05 14.56
N LEU A 155 -1.64 -4.97 13.80
CA LEU A 155 -0.96 -4.88 12.51
C LEU A 155 -0.22 -3.56 12.41
N TYR A 156 1.01 -3.59 11.92
CA TYR A 156 1.81 -2.43 11.58
C TYR A 156 2.21 -2.46 10.11
N SER A 157 2.17 -1.30 9.48
CA SER A 157 2.62 -1.12 8.10
C SER A 157 3.33 0.22 7.97
N LEU A 158 4.32 0.30 7.09
CA LEU A 158 4.80 1.58 6.59
C LEU A 158 3.81 2.05 5.53
N VAL A 159 3.12 3.15 5.81
CA VAL A 159 2.31 3.82 4.79
C VAL A 159 3.25 4.60 3.89
N VAL A 160 3.13 4.42 2.58
CA VAL A 160 3.93 5.13 1.58
C VAL A 160 3.01 5.87 0.61
N ALA A 161 3.55 6.86 -0.09
CA ALA A 161 2.85 7.62 -1.11
C ALA A 161 3.49 7.35 -2.48
N ASP A 162 2.65 7.06 -3.47
CA ASP A 162 3.01 7.04 -4.89
C ASP A 162 2.78 8.45 -5.48
N GLU A 163 3.58 9.42 -5.03
CA GLU A 163 3.39 10.84 -5.37
C GLU A 163 3.56 11.12 -6.87
N PHE A 164 4.32 10.27 -7.55
CA PHE A 164 4.57 10.36 -8.99
C PHE A 164 3.53 9.58 -9.82
N GLY A 165 2.65 8.81 -9.17
CA GLY A 165 1.58 8.06 -9.81
C GLY A 165 2.04 6.90 -10.69
N GLU A 166 3.25 6.38 -10.45
CA GLU A 166 3.89 5.35 -11.28
C GLU A 166 3.22 3.99 -11.07
N LEU A 167 2.93 3.64 -9.81
CA LEU A 167 2.17 2.42 -9.50
C LEU A 167 0.70 2.56 -9.88
N LEU A 168 0.11 3.74 -9.68
CA LEU A 168 -1.26 4.01 -10.15
C LEU A 168 -1.37 3.90 -11.68
N ALA A 169 -0.36 4.34 -12.44
CA ALA A 169 -0.33 4.19 -13.89
C ALA A 169 -0.32 2.72 -14.32
N ILE A 170 0.40 1.85 -13.60
CA ILE A 170 0.36 0.40 -13.82
C ILE A 170 -1.06 -0.13 -13.57
N ARG A 171 -1.69 0.23 -12.45
CA ARG A 171 -3.08 -0.18 -12.14
C ARG A 171 -4.07 0.26 -13.21
N LYS A 172 -3.91 1.47 -13.77
CA LYS A 172 -4.75 1.98 -14.87
C LYS A 172 -4.58 1.17 -16.16
N ARG A 173 -3.36 0.78 -16.52
CA ARG A 173 -3.12 -0.12 -17.67
C ARG A 173 -3.71 -1.51 -17.46
N VAL A 174 -3.64 -2.05 -16.24
CA VAL A 174 -4.31 -3.31 -15.89
C VAL A 174 -5.83 -3.16 -16.03
N PHE A 175 -6.41 -2.04 -15.63
CA PHE A 175 -7.84 -1.77 -15.84
C PHE A 175 -8.21 -1.63 -17.31
N GLU A 176 -7.38 -1.00 -18.13
CA GLU A 176 -7.58 -0.95 -19.59
C GLU A 176 -7.62 -2.35 -20.19
N LEU A 177 -6.67 -3.21 -19.83
CA LEU A 177 -6.64 -4.62 -20.24
C LEU A 177 -7.91 -5.36 -19.76
N TYR A 178 -8.27 -5.21 -18.49
CA TYR A 178 -9.48 -5.79 -17.91
C TYR A 178 -10.76 -5.40 -18.68
N ARG A 179 -10.88 -4.12 -19.05
CA ARG A 179 -12.00 -3.62 -19.85
C ARG A 179 -11.98 -4.15 -21.28
N GLN A 180 -10.82 -4.29 -21.90
CA GLN A 180 -10.66 -4.90 -23.23
C GLN A 180 -11.10 -6.37 -23.24
N ARG A 181 -10.95 -7.07 -22.12
CA ARG A 181 -11.44 -8.44 -21.93
C ARG A 181 -12.94 -8.53 -21.58
N GLY A 182 -13.65 -7.41 -21.57
CA GLY A 182 -15.08 -7.36 -21.26
C GLY A 182 -15.40 -7.37 -19.76
N GLY A 183 -14.41 -7.18 -18.90
CA GLY A 183 -14.60 -7.11 -17.45
C GLY A 183 -15.49 -5.94 -17.01
N GLU A 184 -16.30 -6.11 -15.97
CA GLU A 184 -17.20 -5.08 -15.42
C GLU A 184 -16.42 -4.01 -14.64
N GLY A 185 -16.40 -2.77 -15.15
CA GLY A 185 -15.56 -1.69 -14.63
C GLY A 185 -15.87 -1.30 -13.18
N ALA A 186 -17.10 -1.55 -12.72
CA ALA A 186 -17.46 -1.33 -11.32
C ALA A 186 -16.75 -2.30 -10.33
N LEU A 187 -16.16 -3.39 -10.82
CA LEU A 187 -15.51 -4.41 -9.97
C LEU A 187 -14.00 -4.17 -9.77
N PHE A 188 -13.36 -3.35 -10.59
CA PHE A 188 -11.94 -3.00 -10.43
C PHE A 188 -11.73 -1.49 -10.56
N GLN A 189 -11.35 -0.85 -9.46
CA GLN A 189 -11.08 0.59 -9.42
C GLN A 189 -9.58 0.85 -9.21
N PRO A 190 -8.85 1.35 -10.22
CA PRO A 190 -7.41 1.64 -10.11
C PRO A 190 -7.06 2.57 -8.95
N GLU A 191 -7.90 3.56 -8.66
CA GLU A 191 -7.70 4.57 -7.62
C GLU A 191 -7.99 4.05 -6.20
N SER A 192 -8.63 2.88 -6.06
CA SER A 192 -8.84 2.22 -4.77
C SER A 192 -7.54 1.54 -4.30
N PHE A 193 -6.51 2.36 -4.09
CA PHE A 193 -5.13 1.96 -3.89
C PHE A 193 -4.52 2.70 -2.70
N TRP A 194 -4.06 1.93 -1.71
CA TRP A 194 -3.39 2.44 -0.52
C TRP A 194 -2.03 1.77 -0.41
N PRO A 195 -0.98 2.30 -1.07
CA PRO A 195 0.32 1.65 -1.07
C PRO A 195 0.93 1.64 0.33
N HIS A 196 1.38 0.45 0.76
CA HIS A 196 1.96 0.23 2.07
C HIS A 196 2.91 -0.96 2.01
N VAL A 197 3.83 -1.03 2.97
CA VAL A 197 4.66 -2.20 3.25
C VAL A 197 4.20 -2.80 4.58
N THR A 198 3.68 -4.02 4.58
CA THR A 198 3.35 -4.72 5.83
C THR A 198 4.64 -5.00 6.60
N ILE A 199 4.75 -4.51 7.84
CA ILE A 199 5.95 -4.67 8.67
C ILE A 199 5.79 -5.83 9.65
N GLY A 200 4.63 -5.94 10.30
CA GLY A 200 4.38 -7.07 11.19
C GLY A 200 2.96 -7.13 11.71
N PHE A 201 2.52 -8.33 12.08
CA PHE A 201 1.17 -8.62 12.56
C PHE A 201 1.19 -9.69 13.64
N ASP A 202 0.17 -9.73 14.50
CA ASP A 202 0.06 -10.76 15.55
C ASP A 202 -0.50 -12.11 15.02
N ARG A 203 -1.37 -12.07 14.00
CA ARG A 203 -2.06 -13.26 13.48
C ARG A 203 -1.92 -13.44 11.98
N ARG A 204 -2.41 -12.47 11.20
CA ARG A 204 -2.36 -12.46 9.74
C ARG A 204 -2.38 -11.03 9.24
N ASP A 205 -2.01 -10.85 7.98
CA ASP A 205 -2.25 -9.60 7.30
C ASP A 205 -3.76 -9.35 7.10
N LEU A 206 -4.14 -8.08 7.07
CA LEU A 206 -5.51 -7.62 6.93
C LEU A 206 -5.67 -6.86 5.61
N PHE A 207 -6.81 -7.06 4.95
CA PHE A 207 -7.13 -6.43 3.67
C PHE A 207 -8.40 -5.57 3.79
N VAL A 208 -8.77 -4.90 2.70
CA VAL A 208 -9.97 -4.05 2.66
C VAL A 208 -11.24 -4.86 2.93
N GLU A 209 -11.26 -6.15 2.54
CA GLU A 209 -12.36 -7.07 2.82
C GLU A 209 -12.50 -7.44 4.31
N ASP A 210 -11.51 -7.10 5.13
CA ASP A 210 -11.56 -7.16 6.59
C ASP A 210 -12.04 -5.84 7.22
N GLY A 211 -12.32 -4.81 6.40
CA GLY A 211 -12.69 -3.47 6.83
C GLY A 211 -11.51 -2.62 7.29
N VAL A 212 -10.28 -3.00 6.94
CA VAL A 212 -9.05 -2.29 7.33
C VAL A 212 -8.47 -1.55 6.13
N TYR A 213 -8.49 -0.23 6.20
CA TYR A 213 -7.96 0.67 5.17
C TYR A 213 -6.62 1.25 5.63
N LYS A 214 -5.54 0.93 4.91
CA LYS A 214 -4.16 1.25 5.29
C LYS A 214 -3.64 2.56 4.67
N GLY A 215 -4.52 3.55 4.54
CA GLY A 215 -4.19 4.90 4.04
C GLY A 215 -3.70 5.83 5.16
N ILE A 216 -3.82 7.13 4.97
CA ILE A 216 -3.41 8.12 5.99
C ILE A 216 -4.21 8.00 7.31
N ASN A 217 -5.45 7.51 7.23
CA ASN A 217 -6.28 7.17 8.39
C ASN A 217 -5.69 6.06 9.28
N PHE A 218 -4.70 5.34 8.76
CA PHE A 218 -3.98 4.27 9.45
C PHE A 218 -2.79 4.79 10.27
N CYS A 219 -2.38 6.05 10.07
CA CYS A 219 -1.17 6.61 10.67
C CYS A 219 -1.24 6.64 12.20
N TYR A 220 -0.18 6.13 12.83
CA TYR A 220 -0.05 6.03 14.28
C TYR A 220 1.17 6.80 14.81
N ALA A 221 2.31 6.69 14.11
CA ALA A 221 3.57 7.28 14.53
C ALA A 221 4.33 7.90 13.35
N HIS A 222 5.19 8.87 13.66
CA HIS A 222 6.12 9.45 12.69
C HIS A 222 7.24 8.46 12.36
N ILE A 223 7.73 8.55 11.12
CA ILE A 223 8.90 7.82 10.63
C ILE A 223 9.98 8.83 10.24
N HIS A 224 11.18 8.65 10.77
CA HIS A 224 12.33 9.50 10.44
C HIS A 224 13.30 8.77 9.53
N LEU A 225 13.76 9.47 8.50
CA LEU A 225 14.75 8.93 7.59
C LEU A 225 16.16 9.16 8.13
N VAL A 226 16.90 8.08 8.24
CA VAL A 226 18.31 8.05 8.63
C VAL A 226 19.16 7.55 7.46
N ASP A 227 20.44 7.87 7.46
CA ASP A 227 21.37 7.45 6.41
C ASP A 227 21.92 6.03 6.67
#